data_AF-A0AA85JIB3-F1
#
_entry.id   AF-A0AA85JIB3-F1
#
_cell.length_a   1.000
_cell.length_b   1.000
_cell.length_c   1.000
_cell.angle_alpha   90.00
_cell.angle_beta   90.00
_cell.angle_gamma   90.00
#
_symmetry.space_group_name_H-M   'P 1'
#
loop_
_entity.id
_entity.type
_entity.pdbx_description
1 polymer ?
#
loop_
_entity_poly.entity_id
_entity_poly.type
_entity_poly.pdbx_seq_one_letter_code
_entity_poly.pdbx_strand_id
1 'polypeptide(L)'
;MKYTSIVTVLVTLTLLQIHQKFIYGDGNCSGNPKVLFLSLDGFRYDYFDLAEQNNINLSAFKKIQQSGVYVHRLTNIFPTSTFPSHYTMATGLYPESHGIVDNVFYDPIINATFYSRDPKSLKDSRFFNVVLNRYG
;
A
#
# COMPACT_ATOMS: atom_id res chain seq x y z
N MET A 1 -55.38 28.02 -8.92
CA MET A 1 -54.86 26.70 -9.34
C MET A 1 -53.59 26.75 -10.18
N LYS A 2 -53.29 27.82 -10.96
CA LYS A 2 -52.07 27.88 -11.81
C LYS A 2 -50.74 27.98 -11.04
N TYR A 3 -50.72 28.62 -9.87
CA TYR A 3 -49.49 28.82 -9.08
C TYR A 3 -49.01 27.55 -8.37
N THR A 4 -49.92 26.68 -7.92
CA THR A 4 -49.58 25.46 -7.21
C THR A 4 -48.77 24.50 -8.09
N SER A 5 -49.14 24.37 -9.37
CA SER A 5 -48.40 23.55 -10.34
C SER A 5 -46.98 24.07 -10.60
N ILE A 6 -46.79 25.39 -10.67
CA ILE A 6 -45.47 25.98 -10.90
C ILE A 6 -44.54 25.73 -9.71
N VAL A 7 -45.05 25.89 -8.48
CA VAL A 7 -44.27 25.66 -7.25
C VAL A 7 -43.84 24.19 -7.14
N THR A 8 -44.72 23.23 -7.46
CA THR A 8 -44.38 21.80 -7.41
C THR A 8 -43.32 21.41 -8.44
N VAL A 9 -43.38 21.99 -9.65
CA VAL A 9 -42.35 21.75 -10.69
C VAL A 9 -40.99 22.30 -10.25
N LEU A 10 -40.95 23.48 -9.63
CA LEU A 10 -39.70 24.06 -9.12
C LEU A 10 -39.09 23.22 -8.00
N VAL A 11 -39.91 22.75 -7.05
CA VAL A 11 -39.43 21.91 -5.92
C VAL A 11 -38.91 20.56 -6.40
N THR A 12 -39.56 19.94 -7.38
CA THR A 12 -39.10 18.65 -7.93
C THR A 12 -37.81 18.80 -8.74
N LEU A 13 -37.65 19.89 -9.50
CA LEU A 13 -36.40 20.21 -10.21
C LEU A 13 -35.23 20.47 -9.25
N THR A 14 -35.44 21.19 -8.15
CA THR A 14 -34.38 21.42 -7.16
C THR A 14 -34.00 20.15 -6.43
N LEU A 15 -34.96 19.31 -6.05
CA LEU A 15 -34.70 17.98 -5.47
C LEU A 15 -33.91 17.08 -6.44
N LEU A 16 -34.23 17.12 -7.73
CA LEU A 16 -33.51 16.37 -8.76
C LEU A 16 -32.07 16.86 -8.93
N GLN A 17 -31.85 18.18 -8.94
CA GLN A 17 -30.51 18.77 -9.00
C GLN A 17 -29.67 18.43 -7.76
N ILE A 18 -30.27 18.44 -6.57
CA ILE A 18 -29.60 18.04 -5.31
C ILE A 18 -29.23 16.55 -5.36
N HIS A 19 -30.13 15.69 -5.84
CA HIS A 19 -29.88 14.25 -5.96
C HIS A 19 -28.74 13.95 -6.94
N GLN A 20 -28.72 14.61 -8.10
CA GLN A 20 -27.63 14.47 -9.06
C GLN A 20 -26.29 14.91 -8.47
N LYS A 21 -26.24 16.03 -7.75
CA LYS A 21 -25.01 16.53 -7.13
C LYS A 21 -24.50 15.63 -5.99
N PHE A 22 -25.42 15.00 -5.25
CA PHE A 22 -25.07 14.05 -4.19
C PHE A 22 -24.56 12.71 -4.75
N ILE A 23 -25.14 12.21 -5.85
CA ILE A 23 -24.75 10.94 -6.47
C ILE A 23 -23.43 11.07 -7.24
N TYR A 24 -23.25 12.17 -7.99
CA TYR A 24 -22.10 12.31 -8.89
C TYR A 24 -20.89 13.00 -8.28
N GLY A 25 -21.06 13.68 -7.13
CA GLY A 25 -20.00 14.49 -6.52
C GLY A 25 -19.55 15.63 -7.45
N ASP A 26 -18.91 16.66 -6.90
CA ASP A 26 -18.22 17.62 -7.77
C ASP A 26 -17.01 16.88 -8.37
N GLY A 27 -17.14 16.41 -9.62
CA GLY A 27 -16.15 15.65 -10.38
C GLY A 27 -14.85 16.43 -10.71
N ASN A 28 -14.58 17.50 -9.96
CA ASN A 28 -13.37 18.28 -10.07
C ASN A 28 -12.31 17.71 -9.11
N CYS A 29 -11.82 16.50 -9.40
CA CYS A 29 -10.59 15.98 -8.81
C CYS A 29 -9.41 16.73 -9.46
N SER A 30 -9.23 18.00 -9.11
CA SER A 30 -8.22 18.92 -9.66
C SER A 30 -6.80 18.68 -9.12
N GLY A 31 -6.50 17.46 -8.67
CA GLY A 31 -5.20 17.08 -8.14
C GLY A 31 -4.72 15.77 -8.75
N ASN A 32 -3.40 15.66 -8.94
CA ASN A 32 -2.80 14.39 -9.35
C ASN A 32 -3.23 13.28 -8.38
N PRO A 33 -3.66 12.11 -8.87
CA PRO A 33 -4.06 11.00 -8.02
C PRO A 33 -2.89 10.62 -7.10
N LYS A 34 -3.14 10.58 -5.79
CA LYS A 34 -2.13 10.21 -4.80
C LYS A 34 -2.13 8.70 -4.63
N VAL A 35 -0.94 8.10 -4.62
CA VAL A 35 -0.74 6.68 -4.34
C VAL A 35 -0.32 6.54 -2.88
N LEU A 36 -1.04 5.71 -2.12
CA LEU A 36 -0.66 5.29 -0.79
C LEU A 36 -0.25 3.82 -0.84
N PHE A 37 1.02 3.54 -0.57
CA PHE A 37 1.52 2.17 -0.43
C PHE A 37 1.60 1.83 1.06
N LEU A 38 0.86 0.80 1.49
CA LEU A 38 0.82 0.33 2.86
C LEU A 38 1.44 -1.07 2.93
N SER A 39 2.54 -1.18 3.68
CA SER A 39 3.18 -2.46 3.96
C SER A 39 2.96 -2.84 5.42
N LEU A 40 2.43 -4.05 5.66
CA LEU A 40 2.17 -4.57 7.00
C LEU A 40 3.18 -5.69 7.30
N ASP A 41 4.15 -5.43 8.17
CA ASP A 41 5.18 -6.41 8.53
C ASP A 41 4.59 -7.56 9.37
N GLY A 42 5.04 -8.79 9.12
CA GLY A 42 4.56 -9.99 9.81
C GLY A 42 3.06 -10.27 9.66
N PHE A 43 2.38 -9.71 8.65
CA PHE A 43 0.94 -9.88 8.46
C PHE A 43 0.63 -11.24 7.81
N ARG A 44 0.13 -12.18 8.60
CA ARG A 44 -0.18 -13.54 8.14
C ARG A 44 -1.49 -13.54 7.34
N TYR A 45 -1.59 -14.48 6.39
CA TYR A 45 -2.70 -14.55 5.43
C TYR A 45 -4.10 -14.73 6.09
N ASP A 46 -4.18 -15.35 7.27
CA ASP A 46 -5.41 -15.66 7.99
C ASP A 46 -5.77 -14.62 9.07
N TYR A 47 -5.04 -13.50 9.15
CA TYR A 47 -5.31 -12.47 10.14
C TYR A 47 -6.67 -11.79 9.94
N PHE A 48 -7.19 -11.74 8.71
CA PHE A 48 -8.56 -11.27 8.47
C PHE A 48 -9.60 -12.23 9.06
N ASP A 49 -9.42 -13.54 8.88
CA ASP A 49 -10.32 -14.56 9.43
C ASP A 49 -10.30 -14.54 10.96
N LEU A 50 -9.10 -14.47 11.56
CA LEU A 50 -8.93 -14.37 13.01
C LEU A 50 -9.57 -13.08 13.56
N ALA A 51 -9.39 -11.96 12.87
CA ALA A 51 -9.99 -10.69 13.27
C ALA A 51 -11.52 -10.74 13.24
N GLU A 52 -12.12 -11.37 12.22
CA GLU A 52 -13.56 -11.58 12.14
C GLU A 52 -14.08 -12.48 13.28
N GLN A 53 -13.38 -13.58 13.56
CA GLN A 53 -13.70 -14.48 14.69
C GLN A 53 -13.66 -13.78 16.05
N ASN A 54 -12.78 -12.79 16.20
CA ASN A 54 -12.63 -11.99 17.42
C ASN A 54 -13.47 -10.71 17.44
N ASN A 55 -14.45 -10.58 16.52
CA ASN A 55 -15.33 -9.40 16.41
C ASN A 55 -14.59 -8.07 16.23
N ILE A 56 -13.41 -8.09 15.59
CA ILE A 56 -12.65 -6.88 15.27
C ILE A 56 -13.30 -6.17 14.08
N ASN A 57 -13.42 -4.84 14.17
CA ASN A 57 -14.00 -4.04 13.10
C ASN A 57 -13.07 -3.98 11.87
N LEU A 58 -13.45 -4.68 10.80
CA LEU A 58 -12.75 -4.72 9.51
C LEU A 58 -13.46 -3.93 8.41
N SER A 59 -14.44 -3.09 8.72
CA SER A 59 -15.30 -2.41 7.73
C SER A 59 -14.51 -1.65 6.65
N ALA A 60 -13.42 -0.96 7.04
CA ALA A 60 -12.55 -0.25 6.10
C ALA A 60 -11.84 -1.20 5.12
N PHE A 61 -11.24 -2.29 5.61
CA PHE A 61 -10.58 -3.28 4.77
C PHE A 61 -11.58 -4.01 3.86
N LYS A 62 -12.76 -4.38 4.38
CA LYS A 62 -13.84 -4.99 3.59
C LYS A 62 -14.29 -4.08 2.46
N LYS A 63 -14.43 -2.77 2.73
CA LYS A 63 -14.76 -1.79 1.69
C LYS A 63 -13.69 -1.75 0.59
N ILE A 64 -12.41 -1.73 0.97
CA ILE A 64 -11.28 -1.74 0.01
C ILE A 64 -11.28 -3.03 -0.83
N GLN A 65 -11.52 -4.19 -0.22
CA GLN A 65 -11.60 -5.48 -0.92
C GLN A 65 -12.77 -5.51 -1.91
N GLN A 66 -13.94 -4.99 -1.51
CA GLN A 66 -15.14 -4.96 -2.36
C GLN A 66 -15.03 -3.98 -3.53
N SER A 67 -14.35 -2.84 -3.33
CA SER A 67 -14.15 -1.83 -4.37
C SER A 67 -12.88 -2.00 -5.19
N GLY A 68 -12.09 -3.05 -4.92
CA GLY A 68 -10.74 -3.21 -5.44
C GLY A 68 -10.43 -4.65 -5.84
N VAL A 69 -9.14 -4.99 -5.85
CA VAL A 69 -8.65 -6.34 -6.13
C VAL A 69 -8.08 -6.94 -4.86
N TYR A 70 -8.47 -8.17 -4.55
CA TYR A 70 -7.96 -8.94 -3.43
C TYR A 70 -7.30 -10.23 -3.91
N VAL A 71 -6.13 -10.52 -3.37
CA VAL A 71 -5.35 -11.73 -3.70
C VAL A 71 -5.31 -12.62 -2.46
N HIS A 72 -5.75 -13.87 -2.60
CA HIS A 72 -5.85 -14.82 -1.48
C HIS A 72 -4.48 -15.29 -0.96
N ARG A 73 -3.47 -15.33 -1.83
CA ARG A 73 -2.13 -15.85 -1.52
C ARG A 73 -1.06 -15.09 -2.28
N LEU A 74 -0.01 -14.72 -1.58
CA LEU A 74 1.22 -14.18 -2.14
C LEU A 74 2.36 -15.14 -1.84
N THR A 75 3.25 -15.35 -2.82
CA THR A 75 4.51 -16.05 -2.58
C THR A 75 5.54 -14.99 -2.20
N ASN A 76 6.08 -15.10 -0.99
CA ASN A 76 7.10 -14.17 -0.53
C ASN A 76 8.48 -14.51 -1.12
N ILE A 77 9.39 -13.55 -1.10
CA ILE A 77 10.80 -13.76 -1.43
C ILE A 77 11.48 -14.68 -0.41
N PHE A 78 12.62 -15.26 -0.80
CA PHE A 78 13.52 -15.94 0.12
C PHE A 78 14.81 -15.13 0.28
N PRO A 79 15.31 -14.89 1.50
CA PRO A 79 14.71 -15.26 2.78
C PRO A 79 13.51 -14.36 3.16
N THR A 80 12.55 -14.93 3.90
CA THR A 80 11.37 -14.19 4.40
C THR A 80 11.73 -13.34 5.63
N SER A 81 12.65 -12.38 5.45
CA SER A 81 13.11 -11.44 6.49
C SER A 81 12.56 -10.04 6.19
N THR A 82 12.27 -9.27 7.24
CA THR A 82 11.63 -7.95 7.16
C THR A 82 12.32 -7.02 6.16
N PHE A 83 13.57 -6.61 6.44
CA PHE A 83 14.22 -5.57 5.63
C PHE A 83 14.46 -6.02 4.17
N PRO A 84 14.93 -7.25 3.88
CA PRO A 84 14.98 -7.75 2.50
C PRO A 84 13.62 -7.71 1.79
N SER A 85 12.53 -8.16 2.44
CA SER A 85 11.20 -8.20 1.81
C SER A 85 10.70 -6.80 1.46
N HIS A 86 10.86 -5.83 2.38
CA HIS A 86 10.50 -4.43 2.12
C HIS A 86 11.35 -3.82 1.01
N TYR A 87 12.65 -4.15 0.96
CA TYR A 87 13.54 -3.61 -0.06
C TYR A 87 13.25 -4.19 -1.44
N THR A 88 12.86 -5.47 -1.54
CA THR A 88 12.33 -6.05 -2.77
C THR A 88 11.07 -5.31 -3.24
N MET A 89 10.11 -5.02 -2.34
CA MET A 89 8.92 -4.26 -2.71
C MET A 89 9.25 -2.83 -3.19
N ALA A 90 10.26 -2.20 -2.60
CA ALA A 90 10.66 -0.83 -2.97
C ALA A 90 11.41 -0.77 -4.31
N THR A 91 12.18 -1.79 -4.65
CA THR A 91 13.07 -1.80 -5.83
C THR A 91 12.54 -2.61 -7.00
N GLY A 92 11.64 -3.57 -6.76
CA GLY A 92 11.21 -4.57 -7.73
C GLY A 92 12.26 -5.65 -8.02
N LEU A 93 13.34 -5.71 -7.24
CA LEU A 93 14.44 -6.67 -7.40
C LEU A 93 14.44 -7.71 -6.29
N TYR A 94 14.93 -8.91 -6.56
CA TYR A 94 15.12 -9.94 -5.53
C TYR A 94 16.40 -9.71 -4.71
N PRO A 95 16.57 -10.34 -3.54
CA PRO A 95 17.78 -10.29 -2.72
C PRO A 95 19.09 -10.50 -3.47
N GLU A 96 19.15 -11.46 -4.39
CA GLU A 96 20.31 -11.72 -5.26
C GLU A 96 20.64 -10.55 -6.19
N SER A 97 19.65 -9.71 -6.51
CA SER A 97 19.76 -8.58 -7.44
C SER A 97 19.94 -7.23 -6.75
N HIS A 98 19.56 -7.10 -5.48
CA HIS A 98 19.77 -5.85 -4.72
C HIS A 98 20.77 -5.97 -3.56
N GLY A 99 21.28 -7.16 -3.26
CA GLY A 99 22.36 -7.40 -2.31
C GLY A 99 21.97 -7.42 -0.83
N ILE A 100 20.79 -6.92 -0.48
CA ILE A 100 20.26 -6.98 0.90
C ILE A 100 19.67 -8.37 1.20
N VAL A 101 20.43 -9.18 1.95
CA VAL A 101 20.09 -10.60 2.21
C VAL A 101 19.51 -10.86 3.61
N ASP A 102 19.71 -9.97 4.57
CA ASP A 102 19.12 -10.10 5.91
C ASP A 102 18.99 -8.74 6.61
N ASN A 103 18.33 -8.71 7.77
CA ASN A 103 18.29 -7.58 8.68
C ASN A 103 19.68 -7.26 9.26
N VAL A 104 20.52 -8.29 9.42
CA VAL A 104 21.90 -8.16 9.89
C VAL A 104 22.77 -9.11 9.07
N PHE A 105 23.76 -8.58 8.38
CA PHE A 105 24.70 -9.40 7.61
C PHE A 105 26.08 -8.75 7.56
N TYR A 106 27.12 -9.57 7.46
CA TYR A 106 28.48 -9.11 7.29
C TYR A 106 28.87 -9.15 5.80
N ASP A 107 29.42 -8.05 5.31
CA ASP A 107 30.01 -7.97 3.97
C ASP A 107 31.55 -8.07 4.07
N PRO A 108 32.16 -9.16 3.57
CA PRO A 108 33.60 -9.37 3.65
C PRO A 108 34.42 -8.42 2.75
N ILE A 109 33.83 -7.85 1.70
CA ILE A 109 34.53 -6.97 0.75
C ILE A 109 34.79 -5.61 1.41
N ILE A 110 33.80 -5.07 2.10
CA ILE A 110 33.93 -3.79 2.82
C ILE A 110 34.31 -3.95 4.28
N ASN A 111 34.45 -5.20 4.75
CA ASN A 111 34.79 -5.59 6.11
C ASN A 111 33.92 -4.87 7.16
N ALA A 112 32.59 -4.92 6.96
CA ALA A 112 31.63 -4.26 7.83
C ALA A 112 30.33 -5.06 7.94
N THR A 113 29.65 -4.90 9.07
CA THR A 113 28.34 -5.51 9.32
C THR A 113 27.24 -4.47 9.11
N PHE A 114 26.26 -4.83 8.29
CA PHE A 114 25.03 -4.08 8.12
C PHE A 114 24.06 -4.39 9.26
N TYR A 115 23.40 -3.36 9.78
CA TYR A 115 22.26 -3.52 10.70
C TYR A 115 21.08 -2.67 10.21
N SER A 116 19.95 -3.29 9.89
CA SER A 116 18.76 -2.59 9.36
C SER A 116 18.16 -1.56 10.31
N ARG A 117 18.48 -1.64 11.60
CA ARG A 117 18.03 -0.71 12.65
C ARG A 117 19.05 0.38 12.97
N ASP A 118 20.22 0.37 12.36
CA ASP A 118 21.27 1.36 12.57
C ASP A 118 21.24 2.42 11.45
N PRO A 119 20.99 3.72 11.78
CA PRO A 119 21.01 4.79 10.79
C PRO A 119 22.34 4.95 10.04
N LYS A 120 23.47 4.54 10.61
CA LYS A 120 24.76 4.60 9.91
C LYS A 120 24.79 3.57 8.79
N SER A 121 24.41 2.33 9.09
CA SER A 121 24.27 1.25 8.11
C SER A 121 23.31 1.63 6.96
N LEU A 122 22.15 2.25 7.27
CA LEU A 122 21.17 2.67 6.26
C LEU A 122 21.64 3.81 5.35
N LYS A 123 22.55 4.66 5.83
CA LYS A 123 23.11 5.78 5.05
C LYS A 123 24.38 5.41 4.29
N ASP A 124 24.96 4.26 4.58
CA ASP A 124 26.18 3.79 3.94
C ASP A 124 25.86 3.12 2.60
N SER A 125 26.05 3.88 1.52
CA SER A 125 25.77 3.42 0.15
C SER A 125 26.58 2.20 -0.27
N ARG A 126 27.66 1.86 0.44
CA ARG A 126 28.50 0.70 0.12
C ARG A 126 27.75 -0.63 0.24
N PHE A 127 26.73 -0.71 1.11
CA PHE A 127 25.86 -1.88 1.27
C PHE A 127 24.79 -2.01 0.18
N PHE A 128 24.48 -0.94 -0.56
CA PHE A 128 23.40 -0.92 -1.55
C PHE A 128 23.90 -0.93 -3.01
N ASN A 129 25.18 -0.63 -3.24
CA ASN A 129 25.80 -0.60 -4.57
C ASN A 129 26.34 -1.96 -5.05
N VAL A 130 25.70 -3.06 -4.64
CA VAL A 130 26.33 -4.40 -4.69
C VAL A 130 26.24 -5.09 -6.06
N VAL A 131 25.20 -4.85 -6.87
CA VAL A 131 24.90 -5.80 -7.96
C VAL A 131 25.38 -5.40 -9.36
N LEU A 132 25.58 -4.12 -9.67
CA LEU A 132 25.98 -3.75 -11.04
C LEU A 132 27.49 -3.77 -11.32
N ASN A 133 28.36 -3.82 -10.29
CA ASN A 133 29.82 -3.65 -10.50
C ASN A 133 30.73 -4.61 -9.71
N ARG A 134 30.23 -5.50 -8.84
CA ARG A 134 31.10 -6.27 -7.92
C ARG A 134 31.21 -7.78 -8.20
N TYR A 135 30.33 -8.34 -9.03
CA TYR A 135 30.32 -9.77 -9.36
C TYR A 135 30.34 -10.06 -10.88
N GLY A 136 30.64 -9.04 -11.69
CA GLY A 136 30.88 -9.15 -13.13
C GLY A 136 32.36 -9.16 -13.47
#